data_AF-A0A2E0KGR2-F1
#
_entry.id   AF-A0A2E0KGR2-F1
#
_cell.length_a   1.000
_cell.length_b   1.000
_cell.length_c   1.000
_cell.angle_alpha   90.00
_cell.angle_beta   90.00
_cell.angle_gamma   90.00
#
_symmetry.space_group_name_H-M   'P 1'
#
loop_
_entity.id
_entity.type
_entity.pdbx_description
1 polymer ?
#
loop_
_entity_poly.entity_id
_entity_poly.type
_entity_poly.pdbx_seq_one_letter_code
_entity_poly.pdbx_strand_id
1 'polypeptide(L)'
;MSSLDVIEAALVAPSMESVIAVTERYQYLEVHRDAKVFTAYREVDHMLFIGFAQALSSEQRADFEARGFVLFGEREGTQREHRLLLMTLEEIGISASYGPEYFVASRYLLRHLRNLGWPLGDLKAMISGLPGSKDGTSPSR
;
A
#
# COMPACT_ATOMS: atom_id res chain seq x y z
N MET A 1 25.36 -22.37 0.21
CA MET A 1 25.57 -20.91 0.22
C MET A 1 26.41 -20.60 1.44
N SER A 2 27.60 -20.06 1.25
CA SER A 2 28.52 -19.77 2.34
C SER A 2 28.14 -18.43 2.99
N SER A 3 28.50 -18.22 4.26
CA SER A 3 28.22 -16.97 4.98
C SER A 3 28.86 -15.74 4.31
N LEU A 4 29.91 -15.95 3.51
CA LEU A 4 30.61 -14.91 2.76
C LEU A 4 29.78 -14.41 1.59
N ASP A 5 29.08 -15.29 0.87
CA ASP A 5 28.22 -14.91 -0.26
C ASP A 5 27.07 -13.98 0.19
N VAL A 6 26.57 -14.19 1.41
CA VAL A 6 25.50 -13.35 2.01
C VAL A 6 26.04 -11.97 2.40
N ILE A 7 27.29 -11.90 2.87
CA ILE A 7 27.95 -10.64 3.24
C ILE A 7 28.32 -9.84 1.98
N GLU A 8 28.84 -10.49 0.93
CA GLU A 8 29.13 -9.84 -0.35
C GLU A 8 27.85 -9.29 -1.01
N ALA A 9 26.75 -10.04 -0.98
CA ALA A 9 25.45 -9.56 -1.48
C ALA A 9 24.93 -8.35 -0.66
N ALA A 10 25.22 -8.31 0.65
CA ALA A 10 24.86 -7.19 1.52
C ALA A 10 25.77 -5.95 1.35
N LEU A 11 26.97 -6.12 0.77
CA LEU A 11 27.94 -5.05 0.52
C LEU A 11 27.76 -4.37 -0.83
N VAL A 12 26.79 -4.79 -1.65
CA VAL A 12 26.49 -4.13 -2.93
C VAL A 12 25.97 -2.72 -2.65
N ALA A 13 26.72 -1.72 -3.10
CA ALA A 13 26.29 -0.33 -3.03
C ALA A 13 24.93 -0.15 -3.75
N PRO A 14 24.03 0.70 -3.24
CA PRO A 14 22.79 1.00 -3.94
C PRO A 14 23.08 1.46 -5.37
N SER A 15 22.26 1.02 -6.33
CA SER A 15 22.39 1.49 -7.70
C SER A 15 22.22 3.01 -7.78
N MET A 16 22.84 3.66 -8.76
CA MET A 16 22.69 5.10 -8.98
C MET A 16 21.21 5.51 -9.10
N GLU A 17 20.40 4.71 -9.79
CA GLU A 17 18.95 4.90 -9.90
C GLU A 17 18.25 4.86 -8.54
N SER A 18 18.63 3.92 -7.66
CA SER A 18 18.09 3.84 -6.30
C SER A 18 18.46 5.07 -5.48
N VAL A 19 19.69 5.56 -5.60
CA VAL A 19 20.14 6.79 -4.92
C VAL A 19 19.36 7.99 -5.43
N ILE A 20 19.25 8.15 -6.75
CA ILE A 20 18.48 9.24 -7.38
C ILE A 20 17.04 9.23 -6.88
N ALA A 21 16.35 8.08 -6.96
CA ALA A 21 14.96 7.95 -6.53
C ALA A 21 14.77 8.34 -5.05
N VAL A 22 15.70 7.96 -4.17
CA VAL A 22 15.66 8.33 -2.75
C VAL A 22 15.90 9.83 -2.58
N THR A 23 16.91 10.39 -3.23
CA THR A 23 17.22 11.83 -3.13
C THR A 23 16.09 12.71 -3.66
N GLU A 24 15.50 12.38 -4.81
CA GLU A 24 14.36 13.08 -5.39
C GLU A 24 13.15 13.03 -4.46
N ARG A 25 12.91 11.87 -3.82
CA ARG A 25 11.84 11.72 -2.83
C ARG A 25 12.05 12.70 -1.67
N TYR A 26 13.26 12.80 -1.11
CA TYR A 26 13.54 13.71 0.00
C TYR A 26 13.38 15.17 -0.42
N GLN A 27 13.99 15.57 -1.54
CA GLN A 27 13.87 16.94 -2.06
C GLN A 27 12.41 17.34 -2.31
N TYR A 28 11.61 16.43 -2.87
CA TYR A 28 10.19 16.70 -3.10
C TYR A 28 9.43 16.94 -1.79
N LEU A 29 9.64 16.09 -0.78
CA LEU A 29 8.93 16.16 0.50
C LEU A 29 9.42 17.29 1.42
N GLU A 30 10.62 17.81 1.19
CA GLU A 30 11.07 19.04 1.85
C GLU A 30 10.17 20.22 1.49
N VAL A 31 9.72 20.28 0.23
CA VAL A 31 8.80 21.31 -0.28
C VAL A 31 7.34 20.95 -0.03
N HIS A 32 6.97 19.67 -0.10
CA HIS A 32 5.59 19.18 -0.02
C HIS A 32 5.37 18.27 1.21
N ARG A 33 5.58 18.82 2.42
CA ARG A 33 5.45 18.08 3.70
C ARG A 33 4.06 17.48 3.93
N ASP A 34 3.04 18.11 3.36
CA ASP A 34 1.65 17.67 3.47
C ASP A 34 1.28 16.58 2.46
N ALA A 35 2.14 16.28 1.49
CA ALA A 35 1.89 15.25 0.51
C ALA A 35 1.89 13.88 1.20
N LYS A 36 0.74 13.20 1.16
CA LYS A 36 0.53 11.91 1.79
C LYS A 36 0.19 10.85 0.77
N VAL A 37 0.74 9.66 1.00
CA VAL A 37 0.15 8.42 0.52
C VAL A 37 -0.69 7.82 1.66
N PHE A 38 -1.80 7.17 1.33
CA PHE A 38 -2.73 6.69 2.33
C PHE A 38 -3.50 5.44 1.92
N THR A 39 -4.11 4.81 2.92
CA THR A 39 -5.11 3.77 2.77
C THR A 39 -6.36 4.16 3.54
N ALA A 40 -7.48 4.19 2.83
CA ALA A 40 -8.81 4.25 3.42
C ALA A 40 -9.53 2.92 3.20
N TYR A 41 -10.46 2.57 4.08
CA TYR A 41 -11.22 1.32 4.03
C TYR A 41 -12.70 1.58 4.25
N ARG A 42 -13.52 0.90 3.46
CA ARG A 42 -14.98 0.89 3.62
C ARG A 42 -15.42 -0.50 4.02
N GLU A 43 -16.09 -0.59 5.16
CA GLU A 43 -16.50 -1.86 5.75
C GLU A 43 -17.63 -2.54 4.97
N VAL A 44 -18.59 -1.77 4.47
CA VAL A 44 -19.83 -2.26 3.82
C VAL A 44 -19.56 -3.26 2.70
N ASP A 45 -18.51 -3.04 1.91
CA ASP A 45 -18.11 -3.89 0.79
C ASP A 45 -16.66 -4.37 0.87
N HIS A 46 -16.02 -4.19 2.03
CA HIS A 46 -14.61 -4.50 2.25
C HIS A 46 -13.68 -3.87 1.21
N MET A 47 -13.93 -2.65 0.77
CA MET A 47 -13.08 -1.95 -0.21
C MET A 47 -11.94 -1.18 0.45
N LEU A 48 -10.74 -1.35 -0.11
CA LEU A 48 -9.61 -0.46 0.14
C LEU A 48 -9.54 0.61 -0.95
N PHE A 49 -9.28 1.82 -0.52
CA PHE A 49 -8.89 2.93 -1.38
C PHE A 49 -7.44 3.30 -1.09
N ILE A 50 -6.60 3.16 -2.11
CA ILE A 50 -5.14 3.37 -2.05
C ILE A 50 -4.83 4.62 -2.84
N GLY A 51 -4.45 5.69 -2.14
CA GLY A 51 -4.42 7.02 -2.75
C GLY A 51 -3.16 7.82 -2.44
N PHE A 52 -3.05 8.91 -3.20
CA PHE A 52 -2.13 10.02 -2.97
C PHE A 52 -2.91 11.32 -2.89
N ALA A 53 -2.53 12.21 -1.98
CA ALA A 53 -3.04 13.56 -1.90
C ALA A 53 -1.88 14.53 -1.65
N GLN A 54 -1.89 15.69 -2.30
CA GLN A 54 -0.91 16.76 -2.02
C GLN A 54 -1.10 17.34 -0.61
N ALA A 55 -2.32 17.31 -0.09
CA ALA A 55 -2.65 17.57 1.31
C ALA A 55 -4.00 16.91 1.60
N LEU A 56 -4.11 16.15 2.69
CA LEU A 56 -5.37 15.57 3.15
C LEU A 56 -6.16 16.62 3.96
N SER A 57 -6.86 17.50 3.24
CA SER A 57 -7.67 18.56 3.85
C SER A 57 -8.86 18.00 4.64
N SER A 58 -9.43 18.82 5.52
CA SER A 58 -10.66 18.47 6.25
C SER A 58 -11.83 18.14 5.32
N GLU A 59 -11.92 18.83 4.18
CA GLU A 59 -12.95 18.57 3.15
C GLU A 59 -12.77 17.18 2.53
N GLN A 60 -11.55 16.82 2.13
CA GLN A 60 -11.29 15.48 1.57
C GLN A 60 -11.57 14.37 2.59
N ARG A 61 -11.26 14.61 3.87
CA ARG A 61 -11.58 13.67 4.95
C ARG A 61 -13.10 13.52 5.13
N ALA A 62 -13.84 14.63 5.11
CA ALA A 62 -15.29 14.62 5.16
C ALA A 62 -15.90 13.89 3.94
N ASP A 63 -15.33 14.07 2.75
CA ASP A 63 -15.75 13.36 1.54
C ASP A 63 -15.53 11.84 1.63
N PHE A 64 -14.43 11.40 2.24
CA PHE A 64 -14.22 9.97 2.51
C PHE A 64 -15.28 9.43 3.47
N GLU A 65 -15.50 10.14 4.59
CA GLU A 65 -16.48 9.74 5.59
C GLU A 65 -17.90 9.67 5.00
N ALA A 66 -18.30 10.68 4.22
CA ALA A 66 -19.59 10.71 3.53
C ALA A 66 -19.77 9.53 2.55
N ARG A 67 -18.68 8.99 2.00
CA ARG A 67 -18.67 7.82 1.12
C ARG A 67 -18.49 6.49 1.86
N GLY A 68 -18.45 6.52 3.19
CA GLY A 68 -18.27 5.37 4.08
C GLY A 68 -16.82 4.87 4.20
N PHE A 69 -15.85 5.65 3.73
CA PHE A 69 -14.43 5.34 3.88
C PHE A 69 -13.88 5.93 5.17
N VAL A 70 -13.19 5.08 5.93
CA VAL A 70 -12.42 5.48 7.11
C VAL A 70 -10.94 5.46 6.73
N LEU A 71 -10.20 6.52 7.06
CA LEU A 71 -8.75 6.58 6.84
C LEU A 71 -8.04 5.70 7.88
N PHE A 72 -7.27 4.70 7.44
CA PHE A 72 -6.59 3.75 8.34
C PHE A 72 -5.11 4.02 8.49
N GLY A 73 -4.44 4.43 7.42
CA GLY A 73 -3.01 4.68 7.42
C GLY A 73 -2.67 5.82 6.48
N GLU A 74 -1.78 6.69 6.93
CA GLU A 74 -1.20 7.75 6.12
C GLU A 74 0.28 7.92 6.47
N ARG A 75 1.08 8.33 5.49
CA ARG A 75 2.46 8.78 5.71
C ARG A 75 2.86 9.76 4.63
N GLU A 76 3.92 10.53 4.88
CA GLU A 76 4.56 11.32 3.83
C GLU A 76 4.92 10.43 2.64
N GLY A 77 4.52 10.86 1.45
CA GLY A 77 4.81 10.13 0.23
C GLY A 77 4.49 10.93 -1.01
N THR A 78 5.01 10.44 -2.12
CA THR A 78 4.96 11.11 -3.41
C THR A 78 3.96 10.44 -4.34
N GLN A 79 3.49 11.18 -5.35
CA GLN A 79 2.66 10.60 -6.40
C GLN A 79 3.40 9.48 -7.16
N ARG A 80 4.73 9.54 -7.23
CA ARG A 80 5.56 8.48 -7.83
C ARG A 80 5.46 7.19 -7.04
N GLU A 81 5.55 7.24 -5.70
CA GLU A 81 5.37 6.06 -4.85
C GLU A 81 3.99 5.41 -5.04
N HIS A 82 2.94 6.22 -5.14
CA HIS A 82 1.59 5.74 -5.43
C HIS A 82 1.48 5.06 -6.79
N ARG A 83 1.97 5.70 -7.87
CA ARG A 83 1.98 5.09 -9.22
C ARG A 83 2.77 3.78 -9.26
N LEU A 84 3.95 3.75 -8.64
CA LEU A 84 4.77 2.55 -8.58
C LEU A 84 4.06 1.42 -7.84
N LEU A 85 3.34 1.73 -6.75
CA LEU A 85 2.53 0.73 -6.07
C LEU A 85 1.46 0.17 -7.01
N LEU A 86 0.66 1.02 -7.68
CA LEU A 86 -0.42 0.55 -8.56
C LEU A 86 0.12 -0.35 -9.68
N MET A 87 1.22 0.03 -10.32
CA MET A 87 1.89 -0.79 -11.34
C MET A 87 2.35 -2.13 -10.75
N THR A 88 2.97 -2.11 -9.57
CA THR A 88 3.43 -3.33 -8.90
C THR A 88 2.25 -4.27 -8.59
N LEU A 89 1.12 -3.73 -8.13
CA LEU A 89 -0.08 -4.52 -7.82
C LEU A 89 -0.66 -5.17 -9.09
N GLU A 90 -0.70 -4.43 -10.19
CA GLU A 90 -1.13 -4.93 -11.50
C GLU A 90 -0.20 -6.05 -12.01
N GLU A 91 1.12 -5.84 -11.95
CA GLU A 91 2.13 -6.82 -12.37
C GLU A 91 2.05 -8.15 -11.59
N ILE A 92 1.70 -8.10 -10.30
CA ILE A 92 1.51 -9.29 -9.46
C ILE A 92 0.09 -9.87 -9.52
N GLY A 93 -0.74 -9.38 -10.45
CA GLY A 93 -2.07 -9.92 -10.76
C GLY A 93 -3.17 -9.48 -9.79
N ILE A 94 -2.99 -8.39 -9.04
CA ILE A 94 -4.04 -7.82 -8.20
C ILE A 94 -4.81 -6.77 -9.01
N SER A 95 -6.00 -7.14 -9.44
CA SER A 95 -6.87 -6.24 -10.21
C SER A 95 -7.63 -5.27 -9.32
N ALA A 96 -7.77 -4.04 -9.82
CA ALA A 96 -8.65 -3.05 -9.22
C ALA A 96 -10.13 -3.35 -9.54
N SER A 97 -11.05 -2.89 -8.70
CA SER A 97 -12.49 -3.21 -8.78
C SER A 97 -13.27 -2.18 -9.59
N TYR A 98 -13.51 -0.98 -9.04
CA TYR A 98 -14.36 0.06 -9.66
C TYR A 98 -13.55 1.18 -10.32
N GLY A 99 -12.25 1.24 -10.04
CA GLY A 99 -11.31 2.24 -10.53
C GLY A 99 -9.91 1.88 -10.05
N PRO A 100 -8.85 2.50 -10.61
CA PRO A 100 -7.46 2.06 -10.48
C PRO A 100 -6.93 2.03 -9.03
N GLU A 101 -7.59 2.75 -8.12
CA GLU A 101 -7.19 2.90 -6.72
C GLU A 101 -8.06 2.08 -5.75
N TYR A 102 -9.07 1.36 -6.26
CA TYR A 102 -10.04 0.63 -5.45
C TYR A 102 -9.80 -0.87 -5.53
N PHE A 103 -9.57 -1.50 -4.38
CA PHE A 103 -9.23 -2.91 -4.31
C PHE A 103 -10.08 -3.64 -3.27
N VAL A 104 -10.48 -4.87 -3.58
CA VAL A 104 -11.13 -5.75 -2.60
C VAL A 104 -10.12 -6.10 -1.51
N ALA A 105 -10.44 -5.81 -0.24
CA ALA A 105 -9.60 -6.15 0.88
C ALA A 105 -9.42 -7.67 0.96
N SER A 106 -8.18 -8.12 0.92
CA SER A 106 -7.83 -9.54 1.04
C SER A 106 -6.53 -9.70 1.81
N ARG A 107 -6.36 -10.83 2.51
CA ARG A 107 -5.10 -11.15 3.21
C ARG A 107 -3.91 -11.12 2.26
N TYR A 108 -4.11 -11.54 1.01
CA TYR A 108 -3.09 -11.52 -0.04
C TYR A 108 -2.62 -10.09 -0.35
N LEU A 109 -3.55 -9.18 -0.66
CA LEU A 109 -3.25 -7.78 -0.94
C LEU A 109 -2.55 -7.10 0.25
N LEU A 110 -3.07 -7.27 1.46
CA LEU A 110 -2.52 -6.60 2.65
C LEU A 110 -1.12 -7.06 2.99
N ARG A 111 -0.82 -8.35 2.76
CA ARG A 111 0.54 -8.87 2.92
C ARG A 111 1.49 -8.18 1.94
N HIS A 112 1.09 -7.98 0.69
CA HIS A 112 1.88 -7.26 -0.30
C HIS A 112 2.05 -5.79 0.04
N LEU A 113 0.97 -5.09 0.39
CA LEU A 113 1.04 -3.68 0.84
C LEU A 113 1.99 -3.49 2.02
N ARG A 114 1.95 -4.41 3.00
CA ARG A 114 2.87 -4.41 4.14
C ARG A 114 4.32 -4.63 3.70
N ASN A 115 4.56 -5.61 2.84
CA ASN A 115 5.92 -5.91 2.36
C ASN A 115 6.50 -4.75 1.53
N LEU A 116 5.64 -3.99 0.86
CA LEU A 116 6.01 -2.78 0.09
C LEU A 116 6.11 -1.51 0.97
N GLY A 117 5.90 -1.61 2.28
CA GLY A 117 5.96 -0.46 3.19
C GLY A 117 4.85 0.58 2.97
N TRP A 118 3.70 0.16 2.44
CA TRP A 118 2.53 1.01 2.28
C TRP A 118 1.83 1.25 3.63
N PRO A 119 1.32 2.47 3.92
CA PRO A 119 0.69 2.76 5.20
C PRO A 119 -0.67 2.06 5.35
N LEU A 120 -0.72 1.03 6.19
CA LEU A 120 -1.96 0.31 6.52
C LEU A 120 -2.56 0.70 7.88
N GLY A 121 -1.79 1.39 8.73
CA GLY A 121 -2.14 1.66 10.13
C GLY A 121 -2.67 0.42 10.87
N ASP A 122 -3.78 0.59 11.60
CA ASP A 122 -4.37 -0.45 12.45
C ASP A 122 -5.26 -1.45 11.70
N LEU A 123 -5.37 -1.32 10.38
CA LEU A 123 -6.16 -2.22 9.52
C LEU A 123 -5.73 -3.69 9.71
N LYS A 124 -4.47 -3.92 10.08
CA LYS A 124 -3.92 -5.23 10.41
C LYS A 124 -4.69 -5.94 11.53
N ALA A 125 -5.16 -5.23 12.55
CA ALA A 125 -5.85 -5.81 13.70
C ALA A 125 -7.30 -6.23 13.36
N MET A 126 -7.94 -5.53 12.43
CA MET A 126 -9.30 -5.84 11.99
C MET A 126 -9.35 -7.01 11.01
N ILE A 127 -8.32 -7.17 10.17
CA ILE A 127 -8.34 -8.16 9.08
C ILE A 127 -7.98 -9.59 9.53
N SER A 128 -7.42 -9.76 10.72
CA SER A 128 -7.43 -11.08 11.39
C SER A 128 -8.85 -11.65 11.56
N GLY A 129 -9.88 -10.80 11.55
CA GLY A 129 -11.30 -11.19 11.64
C GLY A 129 -12.05 -11.33 10.31
N LEU A 130 -11.44 -11.02 9.15
CA LEU A 130 -12.17 -11.08 7.86
C LEU A 130 -12.45 -12.54 7.43
N PRO A 131 -13.72 -12.88 7.09
CA PRO A 131 -14.08 -14.18 6.56
C PRO A 131 -13.63 -14.28 5.09
N GLY A 132 -12.63 -15.11 4.85
CA GLY A 132 -12.05 -15.32 3.52
C GLY A 132 -11.17 -16.57 3.50
N SER A 133 -11.62 -17.64 4.16
CA SER A 133 -11.13 -18.99 3.89
C SER A 133 -12.01 -19.60 2.82
N LYS A 134 -11.52 -19.59 1.58
CA LYS A 134 -11.78 -20.69 0.64
C LYS A 134 -10.45 -21.35 0.34
N ASP A 135 -9.81 -21.88 1.37
CA ASP A 135 -8.93 -23.04 1.16
C ASP A 135 -9.85 -24.24 0.96
N GLY A 136 -9.81 -24.80 -0.24
CA GLY A 136 -10.73 -25.84 -0.71
C GLY A 136 -10.77 -27.04 0.23
N THR A 137 -11.92 -27.23 0.88
CA THR A 137 -12.32 -28.56 1.34
C THR A 137 -12.85 -29.31 0.12
N SER A 138 -12.02 -30.18 -0.46
CA SER A 138 -12.55 -31.36 -1.15
C SER A 138 -12.80 -32.43 -0.10
N PRO A 139 -14.03 -32.97 0.01
CA PRO A 139 -14.26 -34.16 0.81
C PRO A 139 -13.81 -35.36 -0.03
N SER A 140 -12.72 -36.01 0.37
CA SER A 140 -12.41 -37.35 -0.10
C SER A 140 -13.05 -38.34 0.85
N ARG A 141 -13.92 -39.18 0.27
CA ARG A 141 -14.58 -40.34 0.86
C ARG A 141 -13.61 -41.33 1.49
#